data_AF-A0A951B5T2-F1
#
_entry.id   AF-A0A951B5T2-F1
#
_cell.length_a   1.000
_cell.length_b   1.000
_cell.length_c   1.000
_cell.angle_alpha   90.00
_cell.angle_beta   90.00
_cell.angle_gamma   90.00
#
_symmetry.space_group_name_H-M   'P 1'
#
loop_
_entity.id
_entity.type
_entity.pdbx_description
1 polymer ?
#
loop_
_entity_poly.entity_id
_entity_poly.type
_entity_poly.pdbx_seq_one_letter_code
_entity_poly.pdbx_strand_id
1 'polypeptide(L)'
;MVAATVLALSLPGSRFRRLGLCLALLGAVAGCASHSGGRLAHGYGSGRLYRAPGPPGDPWGPYIREASLRFGVPDRWIRAVMRQESGGRQYAGGGGLVTSSAGAMGLMQVMPETYDMLRFRYDLGEDPYDPHNNILAGTAYIREMYDRYGSPGFLAAYNAGPNRLDRYLGGDTALPDETVSYVAAIAPGLGADVPLSGPLAVYADTGGGGVVAPEPAPPPLAASAFAAARSQTRDENGGSVIAMAPIVSPGDPGAPDPEPPPPIRTVAAPTPAPVPETRFAVAAPRGSGGFPGGWAIQVGAYADAVQARTAADAARSAFGVLTLPTQSTVGATMRPDGQVLYRARVTGLSASGADDACRRLRAFGRDCMVVPPAGTS
;
A
#
# COMPACT_ATOMS: atom_id res chain seq x y z
N MET A 1 5.72 80.46 7.64
CA MET A 1 4.92 80.95 8.78
C MET A 1 5.28 80.06 9.97
N VAL A 2 6.43 80.27 10.63
CA VAL A 2 6.73 81.19 11.75
C VAL A 2 6.06 80.80 13.08
N ALA A 3 6.96 80.45 14.02
CA ALA A 3 6.94 80.62 15.47
C ALA A 3 6.22 79.62 16.39
N ALA A 4 7.07 79.03 17.23
CA ALA A 4 6.79 78.43 18.52
C ALA A 4 6.36 79.47 19.56
N THR A 5 5.52 79.06 20.52
CA THR A 5 5.45 79.70 21.85
C THR A 5 5.11 78.67 22.92
N VAL A 6 6.06 78.47 23.83
CA VAL A 6 5.91 77.84 25.14
C VAL A 6 5.21 78.83 26.07
N LEU A 7 4.19 78.40 26.82
CA LEU A 7 3.86 79.05 28.09
C LEU A 7 3.66 78.00 29.17
N ALA A 8 4.60 77.99 30.11
CA ALA A 8 4.47 77.38 31.41
C ALA A 8 3.64 78.30 32.32
N LEU A 9 2.70 77.74 33.08
CA LEU A 9 2.28 78.31 34.35
C LEU A 9 2.25 77.23 35.43
N SER A 10 3.05 77.48 36.46
CA SER A 10 3.16 76.72 37.69
C SER A 10 2.13 77.20 38.73
N LEU A 11 1.42 76.23 39.35
CA LEU A 11 1.11 76.01 40.79
C LEU A 11 0.68 77.20 41.70
N PRO A 12 -0.26 76.99 42.66
CA PRO A 12 0.04 76.32 43.94
C PRO A 12 -1.09 75.37 44.44
N GLY A 13 -0.78 74.20 45.02
CA GLY A 13 -0.48 74.04 46.45
C GLY A 13 -1.78 73.98 47.28
N SER A 14 -2.24 72.85 47.80
CA SER A 14 -1.80 72.25 49.08
C SER A 14 -2.94 71.30 49.52
N ARG A 15 -2.76 70.04 49.98
CA ARG A 15 -2.43 69.63 51.37
C ARG A 15 -2.72 68.11 51.54
N PHE A 16 -1.95 67.47 52.44
CA PHE A 16 -2.15 66.17 53.14
C PHE A 16 -2.01 64.85 52.33
N ARG A 17 -0.87 64.14 52.39
CA ARG A 17 -0.32 63.22 53.44
C ARG A 17 -1.08 61.89 53.61
N ARG A 18 -0.30 60.81 53.41
CA ARG A 18 -0.25 59.45 54.05
C ARG A 18 -0.35 58.33 52.99
N LEU A 19 0.35 57.20 52.99
CA LEU A 19 1.56 56.65 53.63
C LEU A 19 1.68 55.20 53.06
N GLY A 20 2.90 54.70 52.77
CA GLY A 20 3.20 53.26 52.57
C GLY A 20 3.32 52.83 51.10
N LEU A 21 4.49 52.61 50.47
CA LEU A 21 5.70 51.83 50.78
C LEU A 21 5.56 50.31 50.57
N CYS A 22 6.30 49.82 49.56
CA CYS A 22 6.91 48.49 49.37
C CYS A 22 6.05 47.24 49.11
N LEU A 23 6.22 46.68 47.90
CA LEU A 23 6.55 45.28 47.53
C LEU A 23 6.37 45.22 45.99
N ALA A 24 7.10 44.51 45.15
CA ALA A 24 8.31 43.71 45.19
C ALA A 24 8.56 43.30 43.72
N LEU A 25 9.83 43.14 43.34
CA LEU A 25 10.25 42.52 42.08
C LEU A 25 9.70 41.09 41.92
N LEU A 26 9.24 40.74 40.71
CA LEU A 26 9.15 39.40 40.10
C LEU A 26 8.56 39.60 38.68
N GLY A 27 9.15 39.20 37.55
CA GLY A 27 10.39 38.51 37.26
C GLY A 27 10.69 38.62 35.76
N ALA A 28 11.98 38.61 35.42
CA ALA A 28 12.45 38.46 34.05
C ALA A 28 12.63 36.97 33.75
N VAL A 29 11.93 36.45 32.74
CA VAL A 29 12.41 35.33 31.91
C VAL A 29 11.91 35.56 30.48
N ALA A 30 12.68 36.33 29.70
CA ALA A 30 12.52 36.40 28.26
C ALA A 30 13.78 35.77 27.65
N GLY A 31 13.68 34.49 27.32
CA GLY A 31 14.79 33.71 26.77
C GLY A 31 14.32 32.36 26.20
N CYS A 32 14.18 32.33 24.88
CA CYS A 32 14.29 31.18 23.98
C CYS A 32 13.19 30.10 24.02
N ALA A 33 12.30 30.12 23.03
CA ALA A 33 12.19 29.08 21.99
C ALA A 33 10.83 29.16 21.29
N SER A 34 10.82 29.77 20.11
CA SER A 34 9.85 29.44 19.07
C SER A 34 10.53 29.69 17.74
N HIS A 35 11.31 28.70 17.29
CA HIS A 35 11.51 28.51 15.87
C HIS A 35 10.14 28.17 15.29
N SER A 36 9.36 29.20 14.97
CA SER A 36 8.26 29.07 14.02
C SER A 36 8.92 28.70 12.70
N GLY A 37 9.10 27.40 12.47
CA GLY A 37 9.43 26.85 11.17
C GLY A 37 8.44 27.45 10.19
N GLY A 38 8.94 28.37 9.36
CA GLY A 38 8.16 29.03 8.35
C GLY A 38 7.44 27.97 7.55
N ARG A 39 6.12 28.11 7.44
CA ARG A 39 5.36 27.44 6.39
C ARG A 39 6.08 27.75 5.09
N LEU A 40 6.76 26.77 4.52
CA LEU A 40 7.13 26.79 3.11
C LEU A 40 5.82 26.62 2.33
N ALA A 41 5.00 27.67 2.32
CA ALA A 41 4.13 27.93 1.19
C ALA A 41 5.07 28.31 0.04
N HIS A 42 5.75 27.30 -0.52
CA HIS A 42 6.43 27.45 -1.78
C HIS A 42 5.33 27.82 -2.78
N GLY A 43 5.37 29.06 -3.25
CA GLY A 43 4.36 29.58 -4.15
C GLY A 43 4.40 28.82 -5.46
N TYR A 44 3.60 27.76 -5.59
CA TYR A 44 3.12 27.26 -6.87
C TYR A 44 2.11 28.28 -7.42
N GLY A 45 2.59 29.50 -7.67
CA GLY A 45 1.80 30.63 -8.12
C GLY A 45 1.39 30.41 -9.57
N SER A 46 0.09 30.19 -9.78
CA SER A 46 -0.83 30.92 -10.68
C SER A 46 -0.42 31.37 -12.10
N GLY A 47 0.80 31.09 -12.59
CA GLY A 47 1.29 31.49 -13.91
C GLY A 47 1.32 30.35 -14.94
N ARG A 48 1.23 29.08 -14.51
CA ARG A 48 1.24 27.91 -15.40
C ARG A 48 -0.18 27.42 -15.65
N LEU A 49 -0.67 27.67 -16.86
CA LEU A 49 -1.83 26.97 -17.40
C LEU A 49 -1.39 25.60 -17.89
N TYR A 50 -1.88 24.56 -17.24
CA TYR A 50 -1.66 23.17 -17.62
C TYR A 50 -2.63 22.80 -18.73
N ARG A 51 -2.06 22.42 -19.88
CA ARG A 51 -2.84 21.88 -21.00
C ARG A 51 -2.91 20.36 -20.88
N ALA A 52 -4.13 19.84 -20.86
CA ALA A 52 -4.36 18.41 -20.94
C ALA A 52 -3.84 17.84 -22.27
N PRO A 53 -3.07 16.73 -22.26
CA PRO A 53 -2.48 16.15 -23.47
C PRO A 53 -3.48 15.37 -24.34
N GLY A 54 -4.64 14.98 -23.79
CA GLY A 54 -5.64 14.17 -24.46
C GLY A 54 -6.86 14.95 -24.98
N PRO A 55 -7.81 14.26 -25.63
CA PRO A 55 -9.06 14.84 -26.09
C PRO A 55 -9.97 15.23 -24.90
N PRO A 56 -11.02 16.07 -25.09
CA PRO A 56 -11.89 16.51 -23.99
C PRO A 56 -12.57 15.40 -23.19
N GLY A 57 -12.85 14.24 -23.80
CA GLY A 57 -13.42 13.07 -23.13
C GLY A 57 -12.41 12.20 -22.36
N ASP A 58 -11.11 12.40 -22.60
CA ASP A 58 -10.03 11.72 -21.88
C ASP A 58 -8.79 12.63 -21.78
N PRO A 59 -8.90 13.76 -21.05
CA PRO A 59 -7.90 14.81 -21.07
C PRO A 59 -6.53 14.32 -20.58
N TRP A 60 -6.51 13.41 -19.61
CA TRP A 60 -5.29 12.91 -18.98
C TRP A 60 -4.86 11.54 -19.51
N GLY A 61 -5.59 10.97 -20.47
CA GLY A 61 -5.37 9.62 -21.00
C GLY A 61 -3.93 9.30 -21.39
N PRO A 62 -3.21 10.17 -22.12
CA PRO A 62 -1.80 9.96 -22.44
C PRO A 62 -0.91 9.76 -21.22
N TYR A 63 -1.06 10.59 -20.17
CA TYR A 63 -0.27 10.48 -18.94
C TYR A 63 -0.67 9.27 -18.09
N ILE A 64 -1.98 8.96 -18.02
CA ILE A 64 -2.48 7.76 -17.34
C ILE A 64 -1.89 6.49 -17.98
N ARG A 65 -1.90 6.42 -19.31
CA ARG A 65 -1.34 5.28 -20.06
C ARG A 65 0.16 5.15 -19.82
N GLU A 66 0.90 6.26 -19.83
CA GLU A 66 2.32 6.27 -19.52
C GLU A 66 2.60 5.74 -18.11
N ALA A 67 1.89 6.27 -17.10
CA ALA A 67 2.05 5.84 -15.72
C ALA A 67 1.69 4.37 -15.52
N SER A 68 0.60 3.91 -16.16
CA SER A 68 0.19 2.50 -16.18
C SER A 68 1.28 1.58 -16.71
N LEU A 69 1.86 1.92 -17.86
CA LEU A 69 2.97 1.17 -18.45
C LEU A 69 4.23 1.21 -17.57
N ARG A 70 4.52 2.37 -16.98
CA ARG A 70 5.71 2.58 -16.15
C ARG A 70 5.68 1.80 -14.84
N PHE A 71 4.53 1.71 -14.19
CA PHE A 71 4.39 1.15 -12.85
C PHE A 71 3.61 -0.17 -12.80
N GLY A 72 3.12 -0.67 -13.94
CA GLY A 72 2.37 -1.92 -13.99
C GLY A 72 1.05 -1.85 -13.22
N VAL A 73 0.39 -0.70 -13.25
CA VAL A 73 -0.92 -0.45 -12.60
C VAL A 73 -1.97 -0.29 -13.69
N PRO A 74 -3.06 -1.07 -13.71
CA PRO A 74 -4.09 -0.94 -14.74
C PRO A 74 -4.65 0.48 -14.85
N ASP A 75 -4.81 1.02 -16.07
CA ASP A 75 -5.40 2.35 -16.33
C ASP A 75 -6.69 2.59 -15.54
N ARG A 76 -7.54 1.55 -15.45
CA ARG A 76 -8.82 1.61 -14.74
C ARG A 76 -8.66 1.90 -13.24
N TRP A 77 -7.59 1.41 -12.59
CA TRP A 77 -7.31 1.72 -11.19
C TRP A 77 -6.91 3.19 -11.02
N ILE A 78 -6.00 3.66 -11.87
CA ILE A 78 -5.54 5.06 -11.86
C ILE A 78 -6.73 6.01 -12.05
N ARG A 79 -7.61 5.69 -13.01
CA ARG A 79 -8.84 6.45 -13.26
C ARG A 79 -9.82 6.40 -12.10
N ALA A 80 -9.98 5.25 -11.44
CA ALA A 80 -10.88 5.11 -10.30
C ALA A 80 -10.39 5.95 -9.11
N VAL A 81 -9.09 5.89 -8.78
CA VAL A 81 -8.46 6.71 -7.75
C VAL A 81 -8.54 8.19 -8.11
N MET A 82 -8.08 8.61 -9.30
CA MET A 82 -8.14 10.02 -9.73
C MET A 82 -9.56 10.60 -9.68
N ARG A 83 -10.57 9.81 -10.06
CA ARG A 83 -11.97 10.23 -9.99
C ARG A 83 -12.42 10.46 -8.56
N GLN A 84 -12.04 9.59 -7.62
CA GLN A 84 -12.37 9.75 -6.21
C GLN A 84 -11.63 10.95 -5.59
N GLU A 85 -10.36 11.14 -5.95
CA GLU A 85 -9.49 12.17 -5.36
C GLU A 85 -9.85 13.58 -5.81
N SER A 86 -9.93 13.82 -7.12
CA SER A 86 -10.14 15.17 -7.68
C SER A 86 -11.33 15.27 -8.63
N GLY A 87 -11.93 14.13 -9.01
CA GLY A 87 -12.85 14.07 -10.13
C GLY A 87 -12.17 14.31 -11.49
N GLY A 88 -10.84 14.18 -11.57
CA GLY A 88 -10.06 14.52 -12.77
C GLY A 88 -9.90 16.02 -13.00
N ARG A 89 -10.17 16.86 -11.99
CA ARG A 89 -10.07 18.32 -12.08
C ARG A 89 -8.70 18.79 -11.63
N GLN A 90 -7.98 19.46 -12.52
CA GLN A 90 -6.73 20.14 -12.18
C GLN A 90 -6.96 21.46 -11.44
N TYR A 91 -8.09 22.12 -11.74
CA TYR A 91 -8.46 23.43 -11.22
C TYR A 91 -9.78 23.36 -10.46
N ALA A 92 -9.85 24.07 -9.33
CA ALA A 92 -11.05 24.30 -8.57
C ALA A 92 -11.95 25.35 -9.25
N GLY A 93 -13.20 25.48 -8.80
CA GLY A 93 -14.18 26.42 -9.39
C GLY A 93 -13.74 27.89 -9.37
N GLY A 94 -12.82 28.27 -8.47
CA GLY A 94 -12.22 29.62 -8.41
C GLY A 94 -10.98 29.81 -9.30
N GLY A 95 -10.61 28.83 -10.13
CA GLY A 95 -9.43 28.89 -11.02
C GLY A 95 -8.10 28.54 -10.35
N GLY A 96 -8.07 28.34 -9.03
CA GLY A 96 -6.91 27.81 -8.31
C GLY A 96 -6.66 26.33 -8.60
N LEU A 97 -5.45 25.85 -8.35
CA LEU A 97 -5.12 24.42 -8.42
C LEU A 97 -5.89 23.63 -7.35
N VAL A 98 -6.25 22.38 -7.65
CA VAL A 98 -6.96 21.53 -6.68
C VAL A 98 -6.02 21.11 -5.56
N THR A 99 -6.32 21.56 -4.36
CA THR A 99 -5.60 21.23 -3.12
C THR A 99 -6.62 20.96 -2.02
N SER A 100 -6.48 19.85 -1.28
CA SER A 100 -7.36 19.57 -0.13
C SER A 100 -7.05 20.48 1.06
N SER A 101 -7.94 20.51 2.05
CA SER A 101 -7.70 21.21 3.33
C SER A 101 -6.50 20.65 4.09
N ALA A 102 -6.16 19.38 3.88
CA ALA A 102 -4.98 18.71 4.45
C ALA A 102 -3.70 18.97 3.64
N GLY A 103 -3.80 19.62 2.47
CA GLY A 103 -2.67 19.95 1.61
C GLY A 103 -2.38 18.91 0.51
N ALA A 104 -3.27 17.95 0.28
CA ALA A 104 -3.13 16.97 -0.80
C ALA A 104 -3.24 17.66 -2.17
N MET A 105 -2.36 17.32 -3.12
CA MET A 105 -2.13 18.15 -4.31
C MET A 105 -2.54 17.46 -5.61
N GLY A 106 -3.21 18.21 -6.50
CA GLY A 106 -3.39 17.86 -7.90
C GLY A 106 -4.39 16.72 -8.16
N LEU A 107 -4.30 16.12 -9.35
CA LEU A 107 -5.25 15.13 -9.86
C LEU A 107 -5.39 13.88 -9.00
N MET A 108 -4.29 13.42 -8.41
CA MET A 108 -4.22 12.20 -7.61
C MET A 108 -4.07 12.49 -6.11
N GLN A 109 -4.21 13.76 -5.70
CA GLN A 109 -4.20 14.22 -4.31
C GLN A 109 -3.02 13.63 -3.52
N VAL A 110 -1.82 13.72 -4.07
CA VAL A 110 -0.61 13.24 -3.40
C VAL A 110 -0.22 14.24 -2.30
N MET A 111 0.02 13.74 -1.08
CA MET A 111 0.51 14.57 0.03
C MET A 111 1.92 15.11 -0.24
N PRO A 112 2.29 16.30 0.25
CA PRO A 112 3.61 16.91 0.00
C PRO A 112 4.79 16.02 0.35
N GLU A 113 4.80 15.45 1.55
CA GLU A 113 5.88 14.58 2.02
C GLU A 113 5.96 13.30 1.17
N THR A 114 4.81 12.75 0.78
CA THR A 114 4.73 11.59 -0.12
C THR A 114 5.28 11.92 -1.51
N TYR A 115 4.91 13.08 -2.07
CA TYR A 115 5.41 13.51 -3.37
C TYR A 115 6.92 13.72 -3.36
N ASP A 116 7.46 14.34 -2.31
CA ASP A 116 8.90 14.54 -2.16
C ASP A 116 9.66 13.21 -2.15
N MET A 117 9.18 12.20 -1.44
CA MET A 117 9.80 10.87 -1.47
C MET A 117 9.74 10.24 -2.87
N LEU A 118 8.58 10.32 -3.54
CA LEU A 118 8.35 9.68 -4.83
C LEU A 118 9.13 10.37 -5.96
N ARG A 119 9.23 11.71 -5.97
CA ARG A 119 9.94 12.42 -7.02
C ARG A 119 11.43 12.11 -7.03
N PHE A 120 12.04 11.90 -5.86
CA PHE A 120 13.44 11.45 -5.81
C PHE A 120 13.60 10.00 -6.24
N ARG A 121 12.69 9.12 -5.79
CA ARG A 121 12.76 7.69 -6.11
C ARG A 121 12.51 7.40 -7.59
N TYR A 122 11.64 8.17 -8.22
CA TYR A 122 11.18 7.95 -9.59
C TYR A 122 11.56 9.06 -10.56
N ASP A 123 12.53 9.91 -10.21
CA ASP A 123 13.05 10.97 -11.09
C ASP A 123 11.91 11.82 -11.71
N LEU A 124 11.07 12.39 -10.85
CA LEU A 124 9.95 13.25 -11.24
C LEU A 124 10.31 14.72 -11.03
N GLY A 125 9.62 15.61 -11.74
CA GLY A 125 9.84 17.05 -11.63
C GLY A 125 9.51 17.62 -10.25
N GLU A 126 10.00 18.83 -9.98
CA GLU A 126 9.83 19.50 -8.69
C GLU A 126 8.37 19.93 -8.42
N ASP A 127 7.58 20.14 -9.47
CA ASP A 127 6.22 20.66 -9.37
C ASP A 127 5.19 19.54 -9.16
N PRO A 128 4.59 19.39 -7.96
CA PRO A 128 3.60 18.38 -7.64
C PRO A 128 2.24 18.66 -8.26
N TYR A 129 2.00 19.88 -8.75
CA TYR A 129 0.78 20.21 -9.47
C TYR A 129 0.92 19.97 -10.97
N ASP A 130 2.13 19.75 -11.50
CA ASP A 130 2.28 19.35 -12.89
C ASP A 130 1.50 18.02 -13.11
N PRO A 131 0.51 17.99 -14.02
CA PRO A 131 -0.36 16.83 -14.17
C PRO A 131 0.38 15.55 -14.55
N HIS A 132 1.48 15.65 -15.30
CA HIS A 132 2.28 14.48 -15.67
C HIS A 132 2.94 13.92 -14.41
N ASN A 133 3.69 14.75 -13.68
CA ASN A 133 4.36 14.30 -12.47
C ASN A 133 3.38 13.80 -11.40
N ASN A 134 2.25 14.48 -11.21
CA ASN A 134 1.25 14.13 -10.20
C ASN A 134 0.62 12.75 -10.48
N ILE A 135 0.28 12.48 -11.75
CA ILE A 135 -0.27 11.18 -12.17
C ILE A 135 0.78 10.08 -12.02
N LEU A 136 2.02 10.35 -12.40
CA LEU A 136 3.11 9.38 -12.25
C LEU A 136 3.37 9.07 -10.77
N ALA A 137 3.45 10.09 -9.91
CA ALA A 137 3.63 9.93 -8.47
C ALA A 137 2.47 9.14 -7.84
N GLY A 138 1.23 9.54 -8.09
CA GLY A 138 0.05 8.84 -7.55
C GLY A 138 0.00 7.38 -8.01
N THR A 139 0.35 7.10 -9.27
CA THR A 139 0.38 5.73 -9.79
C THR A 139 1.51 4.90 -9.18
N ALA A 140 2.70 5.48 -9.00
CA ALA A 140 3.79 4.82 -8.28
C ALA A 140 3.39 4.47 -6.85
N TYR A 141 2.68 5.38 -6.17
CA TYR A 141 2.19 5.15 -4.83
C TYR A 141 1.12 4.04 -4.78
N ILE A 142 0.21 3.97 -5.76
CA ILE A 142 -0.73 2.84 -5.91
C ILE A 142 0.05 1.52 -6.00
N ARG A 143 1.09 1.46 -6.84
CA ARG A 143 1.91 0.25 -7.01
C ARG A 143 2.57 -0.16 -5.69
N GLU A 144 3.23 0.76 -5.02
CA GLU A 144 3.90 0.49 -3.73
C GLU A 144 2.92 -0.01 -2.66
N MET A 145 1.74 0.60 -2.58
CA MET A 145 0.71 0.19 -1.61
C MET A 145 0.12 -1.18 -2.00
N TYR A 146 -0.06 -1.46 -3.28
CA TYR A 146 -0.59 -2.75 -3.73
C TYR A 146 0.42 -3.87 -3.57
N ASP A 147 1.72 -3.63 -3.78
CA ASP A 147 2.78 -4.58 -3.44
C ASP A 147 2.78 -4.94 -1.94
N ARG A 148 2.52 -3.95 -1.07
CA ARG A 148 2.58 -4.14 0.38
C ARG A 148 1.32 -4.76 0.97
N TYR A 149 0.14 -4.35 0.49
CA TYR A 149 -1.14 -4.64 1.14
C TYR A 149 -2.12 -5.42 0.28
N GLY A 150 -1.80 -5.65 -1.00
CA GLY A 150 -2.74 -6.25 -1.95
C GLY A 150 -4.01 -5.42 -2.13
N SER A 151 -5.08 -6.08 -2.57
CA SER A 151 -6.42 -5.46 -2.74
C SER A 151 -7.41 -6.06 -1.75
N PRO A 152 -8.29 -5.24 -1.12
CA PRO A 152 -8.42 -3.79 -1.29
C PRO A 152 -7.47 -2.97 -0.40
N GLY A 153 -6.54 -3.60 0.33
CA GLY A 153 -5.68 -2.93 1.32
C GLY A 153 -4.93 -1.71 0.81
N PHE A 154 -4.48 -1.71 -0.45
CA PHE A 154 -3.78 -0.55 -1.03
C PHE A 154 -4.62 0.73 -1.04
N LEU A 155 -5.95 0.63 -1.22
CA LEU A 155 -6.85 1.79 -1.23
C LEU A 155 -6.91 2.42 0.17
N ALA A 156 -6.99 1.59 1.20
CA ALA A 156 -6.98 2.06 2.57
C ALA A 156 -5.63 2.72 2.91
N ALA A 157 -4.51 2.12 2.50
CA ALA A 157 -3.19 2.71 2.71
C ALA A 157 -2.99 4.02 1.94
N TYR A 158 -3.56 4.13 0.74
CA TYR A 158 -3.48 5.34 -0.08
C TYR A 158 -4.15 6.52 0.62
N ASN A 159 -5.36 6.33 1.15
CA ASN A 159 -6.14 7.37 1.83
C ASN A 159 -5.68 7.62 3.27
N ALA A 160 -5.52 6.57 4.08
CA ALA A 160 -5.22 6.69 5.52
C ALA A 160 -3.73 6.82 5.83
N GLY A 161 -2.86 6.46 4.88
CA GLY A 161 -1.43 6.27 5.06
C GLY A 161 -1.07 4.86 5.56
N PRO A 162 0.09 4.31 5.14
CA PRO A 162 0.52 2.95 5.45
C PRO A 162 0.69 2.71 6.95
N ASN A 163 1.23 3.67 7.70
CA ASN A 163 1.42 3.53 9.15
C ASN A 163 0.09 3.36 9.89
N ARG A 164 -0.98 4.03 9.44
CA ARG A 164 -2.30 3.87 10.05
C ARG A 164 -2.89 2.51 9.71
N LEU A 165 -2.72 2.05 8.46
CA LEU A 165 -3.18 0.73 8.06
C LEU A 165 -2.43 -0.38 8.80
N ASP A 166 -1.10 -0.26 8.98
CA ASP A 166 -0.29 -1.21 9.75
C ASP A 166 -0.81 -1.35 11.19
N ARG A 167 -1.10 -0.22 11.86
CA ARG A 167 -1.69 -0.20 13.21
C ARG A 167 -3.08 -0.83 13.25
N TYR A 168 -3.90 -0.60 12.23
CA TYR A 168 -5.21 -1.25 12.12
C TYR A 168 -5.08 -2.76 11.97
N LEU A 169 -4.20 -3.24 11.08
CA LEU A 169 -3.93 -4.66 10.88
C LEU A 169 -3.31 -5.33 12.11
N GLY A 170 -2.59 -4.57 12.94
CA GLY A 170 -2.07 -5.01 14.24
C GLY A 170 -3.09 -4.98 15.39
N GLY A 171 -4.29 -4.43 15.17
CA GLY A 171 -5.34 -4.32 16.20
C GLY A 171 -5.20 -3.10 17.13
N ASP A 172 -4.28 -2.17 16.85
CA ASP A 172 -3.99 -1.02 17.71
C ASP A 172 -4.99 0.15 17.54
N THR A 173 -5.70 0.21 16.41
CA THR A 173 -6.57 1.35 16.09
C THR A 173 -7.66 0.95 15.10
N ALA A 174 -8.79 1.65 15.13
CA ALA A 174 -9.83 1.50 14.13
C ALA A 174 -9.47 2.23 12.82
N LEU A 175 -9.98 1.75 11.70
CA LEU A 175 -9.87 2.44 10.43
C LEU A 175 -10.87 3.62 10.39
N PRO A 176 -10.49 4.82 9.92
CA PRO A 176 -11.43 5.95 9.83
C PRO A 176 -12.62 5.65 8.91
N ASP A 177 -13.80 6.16 9.25
CA ASP A 177 -15.02 5.99 8.43
C ASP A 177 -14.86 6.55 7.01
N GLU A 178 -14.08 7.63 6.87
CA GLU A 178 -13.70 8.18 5.57
C GLU A 178 -12.97 7.13 4.72
N THR A 179 -12.00 6.43 5.30
CA THR A 179 -11.19 5.43 4.61
C THR A 179 -12.03 4.20 4.27
N VAL A 180 -12.93 3.77 5.16
CA VAL A 180 -13.89 2.69 4.86
C VAL A 180 -14.75 3.07 3.66
N SER A 181 -15.31 4.28 3.67
CA SER A 181 -16.12 4.81 2.57
C SER A 181 -15.33 4.93 1.26
N TYR A 182 -14.06 5.33 1.36
CA TYR A 182 -13.14 5.44 0.25
C TYR A 182 -12.88 4.07 -0.42
N VAL A 183 -12.61 3.04 0.38
CA VAL A 183 -12.43 1.67 -0.12
C VAL A 183 -13.70 1.18 -0.84
N ALA A 184 -14.86 1.35 -0.21
CA ALA A 184 -16.15 0.94 -0.76
C ALA A 184 -16.47 1.64 -2.10
N ALA A 185 -16.10 2.92 -2.23
CA ALA A 185 -16.36 3.69 -3.44
C ALA A 185 -15.48 3.29 -4.64
N ILE A 186 -14.23 2.88 -4.39
CA ILE A 186 -13.26 2.60 -5.46
C ILE A 186 -13.19 1.12 -5.82
N ALA A 187 -13.33 0.21 -4.86
CA ALA A 187 -13.12 -1.22 -5.06
C ALA A 187 -13.92 -1.82 -6.25
N PRO A 188 -15.20 -1.47 -6.48
CA PRO A 188 -15.94 -1.93 -7.65
C PRO A 188 -15.31 -1.50 -9.00
N GLY A 189 -14.61 -0.37 -9.01
CA GLY A 189 -13.91 0.16 -10.19
C GLY A 189 -12.60 -0.56 -10.52
N LEU A 190 -12.12 -1.46 -9.67
CA LEU A 190 -10.86 -2.19 -9.89
C LEU A 190 -10.99 -3.35 -10.89
N GLY A 191 -12.22 -3.82 -11.14
CA GLY A 191 -12.51 -4.97 -11.99
C GLY A 191 -12.65 -6.28 -11.21
N ALA A 192 -13.46 -7.21 -11.75
CA ALA A 192 -13.79 -8.49 -11.11
C ALA A 192 -12.62 -9.51 -11.07
N ASP A 193 -11.57 -9.25 -11.84
CA ASP A 193 -10.35 -10.06 -11.91
C ASP A 193 -9.36 -9.77 -10.76
N VAL A 194 -9.63 -8.77 -9.94
CA VAL A 194 -8.76 -8.39 -8.82
C VAL A 194 -9.23 -9.13 -7.56
N PRO A 195 -8.43 -10.05 -7.00
CA PRO A 195 -8.81 -10.74 -5.78
C PRO A 195 -8.90 -9.74 -4.63
N LEU A 196 -10.10 -9.58 -4.07
CA LEU A 196 -10.35 -8.85 -2.83
C LEU A 196 -10.12 -9.83 -1.67
N SER A 197 -9.09 -9.59 -0.88
CA SER A 197 -8.65 -10.53 0.15
C SER A 197 -8.23 -9.83 1.43
N GLY A 198 -8.12 -10.61 2.50
CA GLY A 198 -7.71 -10.12 3.81
C GLY A 198 -8.80 -9.35 4.57
N PRO A 199 -8.44 -8.75 5.73
CA PRO A 199 -9.41 -8.16 6.66
C PRO A 199 -10.24 -7.01 6.07
N LEU A 200 -9.72 -6.32 5.05
CA LEU A 200 -10.42 -5.18 4.43
C LEU A 200 -11.39 -5.59 3.31
N ALA A 201 -11.44 -6.87 2.92
CA ALA A 201 -12.37 -7.32 1.87
C ALA A 201 -13.83 -7.01 2.21
N VAL A 202 -14.19 -7.01 3.49
CA VAL A 202 -15.53 -6.65 4.00
C VAL A 202 -15.96 -5.23 3.61
N TYR A 203 -15.03 -4.29 3.44
CA TYR A 203 -15.34 -2.91 3.07
C TYR A 203 -15.44 -2.72 1.55
N ALA A 204 -14.97 -3.67 0.77
CA ALA A 204 -15.00 -3.62 -0.69
C ALA A 204 -16.26 -4.26 -1.28
N ASP A 205 -16.96 -5.10 -0.51
CA ASP A 205 -18.20 -5.74 -0.93
C ASP A 205 -19.43 -4.97 -0.41
N THR A 206 -20.07 -4.21 -1.29
CA THR A 206 -21.38 -3.59 -1.03
C THR A 206 -22.50 -4.28 -1.82
N GLY A 207 -22.25 -5.49 -2.32
CA GLY A 207 -23.12 -6.21 -3.26
C GLY A 207 -23.52 -7.62 -2.80
N GLY A 208 -24.25 -7.73 -1.68
CA GLY A 208 -25.23 -8.80 -1.47
C GLY A 208 -24.70 -10.18 -1.07
N GLY A 209 -24.19 -10.29 0.16
CA GLY A 209 -24.00 -11.58 0.83
C GLY A 209 -23.46 -11.33 2.24
N GLY A 210 -24.33 -11.35 3.25
CA GLY A 210 -23.96 -11.06 4.62
C GLY A 210 -22.76 -11.89 5.08
N VAL A 211 -21.67 -11.21 5.44
CA VAL A 211 -20.53 -11.82 6.13
C VAL A 211 -20.58 -11.40 7.58
N VAL A 212 -20.76 -12.40 8.45
CA VAL A 212 -20.50 -12.27 9.89
C VAL A 212 -19.04 -11.83 10.06
N ALA A 213 -18.82 -10.75 10.81
CA ALA A 213 -17.49 -10.28 11.13
C ALA A 213 -16.69 -11.43 11.80
N PRO A 214 -15.47 -11.76 11.32
CA PRO A 214 -14.61 -12.66 12.08
C PRO A 214 -14.21 -11.98 13.40
N GLU A 215 -14.41 -12.70 14.50
CA GLU A 215 -13.91 -12.34 15.82
C GLU A 215 -12.39 -12.08 15.75
N PRO A 216 -11.87 -11.03 16.41
CA PRO A 216 -10.45 -10.70 16.36
C PRO A 216 -9.63 -11.89 16.85
N ALA A 217 -8.65 -12.30 16.04
CA ALA A 217 -7.72 -13.36 16.41
C ALA A 217 -7.01 -13.00 17.74
N PRO A 218 -6.87 -13.95 18.67
CA PRO A 218 -6.11 -13.71 19.90
C PRO A 218 -4.66 -13.37 19.55
N PRO A 219 -4.02 -12.43 20.26
CA PRO A 219 -2.67 -12.00 19.96
C PRO A 219 -1.69 -13.19 20.08
N PRO A 220 -0.67 -13.28 19.20
CA PRO A 220 0.35 -14.30 19.33
C PRO A 220 1.11 -14.10 20.63
N LEU A 221 1.20 -15.16 21.45
CA LEU A 221 2.03 -15.16 22.64
C LEU A 221 3.49 -14.88 22.22
N ALA A 222 3.98 -13.70 22.58
CA ALA A 222 5.36 -13.31 22.34
C ALA A 222 6.29 -14.29 23.06
N ALA A 223 7.08 -15.01 22.28
CA ALA A 223 8.22 -15.77 22.75
C ALA A 223 9.37 -14.79 23.08
N SER A 224 9.31 -14.12 24.23
CA SER A 224 10.51 -13.67 24.95
C SER A 224 10.18 -13.22 26.37
N ALA A 225 10.59 -14.00 27.38
CA ALA A 225 11.11 -13.50 28.66
C ALA A 225 11.58 -14.68 29.52
N PHE A 226 12.70 -15.28 29.14
CA PHE A 226 13.54 -15.99 30.10
C PHE A 226 14.39 -14.94 30.82
N ALA A 227 13.82 -14.25 31.83
CA ALA A 227 14.57 -13.44 32.80
C ALA A 227 13.61 -12.81 33.83
N ALA A 228 13.46 -13.47 34.99
CA ALA A 228 13.44 -12.85 36.33
C ALA A 228 12.99 -13.91 37.35
N ALA A 229 13.93 -14.77 37.73
CA ALA A 229 13.78 -15.54 38.95
C ALA A 229 14.02 -14.63 40.18
N ARG A 230 13.28 -14.95 41.24
CA ARG A 230 13.53 -14.67 42.68
C ARG A 230 12.79 -13.47 43.31
N SER A 231 11.58 -13.72 43.78
CA SER A 231 11.12 -13.14 45.05
C SER A 231 11.68 -13.98 46.21
N GLN A 232 12.68 -13.45 46.91
CA GLN A 232 13.14 -13.99 48.19
C GLN A 232 12.24 -13.44 49.30
N THR A 233 11.47 -14.28 49.97
CA THR A 233 10.90 -13.93 51.28
C THR A 233 11.88 -14.42 52.36
N ARG A 234 12.42 -13.48 53.14
CA ARG A 234 13.19 -13.74 54.37
C ARG A 234 12.27 -13.52 55.56
N ASP A 235 12.26 -14.46 56.50
CA ASP A 235 11.71 -14.26 57.83
C ASP A 235 12.76 -13.63 58.76
N GLU A 236 12.30 -13.07 59.88
CA GLU A 236 13.01 -12.17 60.82
C GLU A 236 14.25 -12.75 61.54
N ASN A 237 14.72 -13.94 61.17
CA ASN A 237 15.98 -14.52 61.65
C ASN A 237 16.96 -14.95 60.52
N GLY A 238 16.78 -14.46 59.29
CA GLY A 238 17.84 -14.46 58.28
C GLY A 238 18.24 -15.81 57.65
N GLY A 239 17.40 -16.84 57.76
CA GLY A 239 17.59 -18.14 57.10
C GLY A 239 16.59 -18.37 55.95
N SER A 240 17.07 -18.87 54.80
CA SER A 240 16.23 -19.20 53.63
C SER A 240 15.73 -20.64 53.70
N VAL A 241 14.41 -20.86 53.67
CA VAL A 241 13.79 -22.20 53.62
C VAL A 241 12.99 -22.37 52.32
N ILE A 242 13.19 -23.52 51.64
CA ILE A 242 12.40 -23.93 50.46
C ILE A 242 11.20 -24.72 50.99
N ALA A 243 10.00 -24.15 50.87
CA ALA A 243 8.76 -24.85 51.19
C ALA A 243 8.32 -25.70 49.99
N MET A 244 8.19 -27.00 50.19
CA MET A 244 7.61 -27.96 49.26
C MET A 244 6.36 -28.55 49.92
N ALA A 245 5.20 -28.41 49.30
CA ALA A 245 3.93 -28.98 49.77
C ALA A 245 2.91 -29.07 48.60
N PRO A 246 1.80 -29.82 48.71
CA PRO A 246 1.76 -31.27 48.53
C PRO A 246 0.71 -31.72 47.49
N ILE A 247 0.76 -33.01 47.11
CA ILE A 247 -0.25 -33.71 46.30
C ILE A 247 -1.48 -34.01 47.16
N VAL A 248 -2.67 -33.52 46.77
CA VAL A 248 -3.98 -34.02 47.21
C VAL A 248 -5.00 -33.89 46.07
N SER A 249 -5.59 -35.02 45.67
CA SER A 249 -6.85 -35.12 44.92
C SER A 249 -8.05 -34.97 45.85
N PRO A 250 -9.18 -34.49 45.31
CA PRO A 250 -10.47 -35.14 45.56
C PRO A 250 -11.25 -35.40 44.24
N GLY A 251 -11.86 -36.60 44.12
CA GLY A 251 -13.06 -36.82 43.28
C GLY A 251 -14.31 -36.34 44.05
N ASP A 252 -15.53 -36.21 43.50
CA ASP A 252 -16.23 -36.51 42.24
C ASP A 252 -17.62 -35.78 42.39
N PRO A 253 -18.72 -36.06 41.66
CA PRO A 253 -19.06 -35.94 40.23
C PRO A 253 -20.11 -34.82 39.97
N GLY A 254 -20.28 -34.36 38.73
CA GLY A 254 -21.53 -33.65 38.37
C GLY A 254 -21.46 -32.61 37.26
N ALA A 255 -21.12 -33.00 36.03
CA ALA A 255 -21.60 -32.34 34.82
C ALA A 255 -21.65 -33.38 33.69
N PRO A 256 -22.75 -33.52 32.94
CA PRO A 256 -22.77 -34.40 31.78
C PRO A 256 -21.80 -33.86 30.72
N ASP A 257 -20.98 -34.75 30.15
CA ASP A 257 -20.14 -34.44 29.00
C ASP A 257 -21.00 -33.86 27.86
N PRO A 258 -20.53 -32.82 27.14
CA PRO A 258 -21.21 -32.36 25.94
C PRO A 258 -21.21 -33.47 24.89
N GLU A 259 -22.40 -33.78 24.38
CA GLU A 259 -22.63 -34.78 23.34
C GLU A 259 -21.73 -34.49 22.11
N PRO A 260 -21.01 -35.49 21.56
CA PRO A 260 -20.20 -35.29 20.37
C PRO A 260 -21.10 -34.91 19.18
N PRO A 261 -20.69 -33.98 18.31
CA PRO A 261 -21.50 -33.59 17.16
C PRO A 261 -21.75 -34.79 16.24
N PRO A 262 -22.93 -34.88 15.61
CA PRO A 262 -23.24 -36.00 14.72
C PRO A 262 -22.25 -36.08 13.56
N PRO A 263 -21.95 -37.27 13.04
CA PRO A 263 -21.05 -37.43 11.91
C PRO A 263 -21.60 -36.68 10.69
N ILE A 264 -20.82 -35.74 10.18
CA ILE A 264 -21.09 -35.05 8.92
C ILE A 264 -21.11 -36.12 7.82
N ARG A 265 -22.29 -36.35 7.24
CA ARG A 265 -22.42 -37.17 6.03
C ARG A 265 -21.66 -36.47 4.91
N THR A 266 -20.57 -37.06 4.46
CA THR A 266 -19.90 -36.68 3.22
C THR A 266 -20.87 -37.00 2.08
N VAL A 267 -21.56 -35.99 1.58
CA VAL A 267 -22.29 -36.12 0.31
C VAL A 267 -21.24 -36.14 -0.79
N ALA A 268 -21.10 -37.28 -1.47
CA ALA A 268 -20.25 -37.40 -2.64
C ALA A 268 -20.63 -36.30 -3.65
N ALA A 269 -19.63 -35.52 -4.09
CA ALA A 269 -19.82 -34.58 -5.18
C ALA A 269 -20.38 -35.34 -6.41
N PRO A 270 -21.36 -34.79 -7.14
CA PRO A 270 -21.85 -35.43 -8.35
C PRO A 270 -20.70 -35.55 -9.35
N THR A 271 -20.42 -36.78 -9.78
CA THR A 271 -19.47 -37.06 -10.85
C THR A 271 -19.90 -36.25 -12.08
N PRO A 272 -19.03 -35.39 -12.66
CA PRO A 272 -19.38 -34.70 -13.89
C PRO A 272 -19.62 -35.74 -14.99
N ALA A 273 -20.75 -35.60 -15.68
CA ALA A 273 -21.08 -36.45 -16.83
C ALA A 273 -19.99 -36.32 -17.91
N PRO A 274 -19.65 -37.42 -18.61
CA PRO A 274 -18.69 -37.37 -19.71
C PRO A 274 -19.22 -36.45 -20.81
N VAL A 275 -18.50 -35.36 -21.07
CA VAL A 275 -18.71 -34.49 -22.22
C VAL A 275 -18.37 -35.27 -23.49
N PRO A 276 -19.22 -35.27 -24.54
CA PRO A 276 -18.90 -35.98 -25.78
C PRO A 276 -17.66 -35.34 -26.44
N GLU A 277 -16.63 -36.16 -26.67
CA GLU A 277 -15.45 -35.80 -27.48
C GLU A 277 -15.91 -35.47 -28.90
N THR A 278 -16.19 -34.19 -29.14
CA THR A 278 -16.28 -33.69 -30.51
C THR A 278 -14.85 -33.56 -31.01
N ARG A 279 -14.37 -34.58 -31.73
CA ARG A 279 -13.10 -34.54 -32.45
C ARG A 279 -13.17 -33.48 -33.55
N PHE A 280 -12.90 -32.22 -33.19
CA PHE A 280 -12.36 -31.30 -34.15
C PHE A 280 -10.91 -31.71 -34.39
N ALA A 281 -10.65 -32.23 -35.59
CA ALA A 281 -9.30 -32.41 -36.08
C ALA A 281 -8.60 -31.05 -35.99
N VAL A 282 -7.70 -30.91 -35.01
CA VAL A 282 -6.76 -29.79 -34.96
C VAL A 282 -5.86 -29.99 -36.17
N ALA A 283 -6.11 -29.20 -37.22
CA ALA A 283 -5.19 -29.07 -38.31
C ALA A 283 -3.84 -28.67 -37.73
N ALA A 284 -2.83 -29.53 -37.93
CA ALA A 284 -1.45 -29.17 -37.67
C ALA A 284 -1.16 -27.84 -38.40
N PRO A 285 -0.61 -26.82 -37.72
CA PRO A 285 -0.26 -25.58 -38.40
C PRO A 285 0.89 -25.91 -39.36
N ARG A 286 0.55 -25.96 -40.65
CA ARG A 286 1.53 -25.90 -41.72
C ARG A 286 2.21 -24.53 -41.63
N GLY A 287 3.51 -24.54 -41.35
CA GLY A 287 4.30 -23.34 -41.20
C GLY A 287 4.47 -22.61 -42.52
N SER A 288 4.43 -21.27 -42.46
CA SER A 288 5.45 -20.36 -42.98
C SER A 288 4.97 -18.91 -42.87
N GLY A 289 5.49 -18.21 -41.86
CA GLY A 289 5.30 -16.79 -41.57
C GLY A 289 6.10 -16.46 -40.31
N GLY A 290 7.42 -16.49 -40.42
CA GLY A 290 8.36 -16.67 -39.31
C GLY A 290 8.45 -15.50 -38.31
N PHE A 291 8.56 -15.86 -37.04
CA PHE A 291 9.34 -15.13 -36.05
C PHE A 291 10.39 -16.07 -35.46
N PRO A 292 11.67 -15.71 -35.40
CA PRO A 292 12.71 -16.54 -34.81
C PRO A 292 12.67 -16.34 -33.29
N GLY A 293 12.19 -17.33 -32.54
CA GLY A 293 12.11 -17.15 -31.10
C GLY A 293 11.86 -18.41 -30.29
N GLY A 294 12.76 -19.38 -30.39
CA GLY A 294 12.84 -20.47 -29.41
C GLY A 294 13.49 -20.06 -28.08
N TRP A 295 13.80 -18.77 -27.91
CA TRP A 295 14.36 -18.23 -26.68
C TRP A 295 13.26 -18.01 -25.65
N ALA A 296 13.67 -18.13 -24.39
CA ALA A 296 12.82 -17.89 -23.24
C ALA A 296 13.59 -17.14 -22.16
N ILE A 297 12.88 -16.63 -21.18
CA ILE A 297 13.45 -16.21 -19.90
C ILE A 297 12.89 -17.08 -18.80
N GLN A 298 13.69 -17.34 -17.76
CA GLN A 298 13.26 -17.95 -16.52
C GLN A 298 13.34 -16.91 -15.41
N VAL A 299 12.23 -16.72 -14.71
CA VAL A 299 12.07 -15.66 -13.70
C VAL A 299 12.05 -16.19 -12.27
N GLY A 300 12.13 -17.52 -12.11
CA GLY A 300 12.25 -18.16 -10.82
C GLY A 300 12.00 -19.66 -10.86
N ALA A 301 12.20 -20.30 -9.71
CA ALA A 301 11.80 -21.67 -9.42
C ALA A 301 11.11 -21.69 -8.06
N TYR A 302 9.94 -22.32 -7.99
CA TYR A 302 9.05 -22.26 -6.85
C TYR A 302 8.69 -23.67 -6.38
N ALA A 303 8.38 -23.83 -5.10
CA ALA A 303 7.88 -25.10 -4.56
C ALA A 303 6.42 -25.36 -4.99
N ASP A 304 5.69 -24.31 -5.38
CA ASP A 304 4.29 -24.36 -5.76
C ASP A 304 4.06 -23.92 -7.22
N ALA A 305 3.17 -24.63 -7.91
CA ALA A 305 2.88 -24.41 -9.32
C ALA A 305 2.13 -23.09 -9.56
N VAL A 306 1.25 -22.69 -8.63
CA VAL A 306 0.47 -21.45 -8.74
C VAL A 306 1.39 -20.24 -8.54
N GLN A 307 2.30 -20.29 -7.58
CA GLN A 307 3.33 -19.26 -7.42
C GLN A 307 4.21 -19.12 -8.67
N ALA A 308 4.65 -20.23 -9.26
CA ALA A 308 5.42 -20.21 -10.50
C ALA A 308 4.63 -19.59 -11.67
N ARG A 309 3.33 -19.91 -11.75
CA ARG A 309 2.43 -19.36 -12.77
C ARG A 309 2.27 -17.85 -12.62
N THR A 310 1.95 -17.38 -11.43
CA THR A 310 1.81 -15.96 -11.11
C THR A 310 3.09 -15.20 -11.40
N ALA A 311 4.26 -15.75 -11.08
CA ALA A 311 5.54 -15.12 -11.38
C ALA A 311 5.80 -15.02 -12.89
N ALA A 312 5.50 -16.08 -13.66
CA ALA A 312 5.64 -16.06 -15.11
C ALA A 312 4.67 -15.06 -15.77
N ASP A 313 3.43 -14.99 -15.28
CA ASP A 313 2.42 -14.06 -15.80
C ASP A 313 2.73 -12.61 -15.43
N ALA A 314 3.24 -12.35 -14.21
CA ALA A 314 3.72 -11.04 -13.79
C ALA A 314 4.95 -10.59 -14.58
N ALA A 315 5.88 -11.50 -14.86
CA ALA A 315 7.01 -11.19 -15.73
C ALA A 315 6.53 -10.84 -17.14
N ARG A 316 5.62 -11.64 -17.70
CA ARG A 316 5.04 -11.38 -19.03
C ARG A 316 4.29 -10.05 -19.10
N SER A 317 3.54 -9.68 -18.06
CA SER A 317 2.77 -8.43 -18.03
C SER A 317 3.62 -7.18 -17.80
N ALA A 318 4.76 -7.31 -17.10
CA ALA A 318 5.73 -6.23 -16.91
C ALA A 318 6.36 -5.72 -18.23
N PHE A 319 6.15 -6.43 -19.34
CA PHE A 319 6.61 -6.02 -20.67
C PHE A 319 5.62 -5.14 -21.46
N GLY A 320 4.57 -4.63 -20.81
CA GLY A 320 3.79 -3.47 -21.28
C GLY A 320 3.42 -3.52 -22.76
N VAL A 321 2.41 -4.34 -23.10
CA VAL A 321 1.85 -4.50 -24.45
C VAL A 321 2.80 -5.21 -25.44
N LEU A 322 3.10 -6.49 -25.21
CA LEU A 322 3.79 -7.29 -26.24
C LEU A 322 2.81 -7.73 -27.33
N THR A 323 2.94 -7.07 -28.48
CA THR A 323 2.53 -7.50 -29.83
C THR A 323 3.24 -8.79 -30.31
N LEU A 324 4.00 -9.45 -29.43
CA LEU A 324 4.69 -10.71 -29.69
C LEU A 324 3.90 -11.87 -29.08
N PRO A 325 3.80 -13.04 -29.75
CA PRO A 325 3.10 -14.21 -29.25
C PRO A 325 3.89 -14.92 -28.14
N THR A 326 4.17 -14.22 -27.03
CA THR A 326 4.86 -14.80 -25.87
C THR A 326 3.90 -15.60 -25.02
N GLN A 327 4.41 -16.67 -24.40
CA GLN A 327 3.61 -17.53 -23.52
C GLN A 327 4.30 -17.68 -22.18
N SER A 328 3.53 -17.52 -21.12
CA SER A 328 3.98 -17.89 -19.79
C SER A 328 3.82 -19.41 -19.65
N THR A 329 4.87 -20.08 -19.19
CA THR A 329 4.95 -21.55 -19.08
C THR A 329 5.54 -21.92 -17.74
N VAL A 330 5.08 -23.04 -17.17
CA VAL A 330 5.58 -23.60 -15.92
C VAL A 330 6.06 -25.01 -16.19
N GLY A 331 7.33 -25.28 -15.91
CA GLY A 331 7.92 -26.61 -16.05
C GLY A 331 8.23 -27.22 -14.69
N ALA A 332 7.70 -28.40 -14.40
CA ALA A 332 8.09 -29.17 -13.22
C ALA A 332 9.45 -29.84 -13.44
N THR A 333 10.33 -29.81 -12.44
CA THR A 333 11.61 -30.50 -12.45
C THR A 333 11.79 -31.17 -11.09
N MET A 334 12.01 -32.49 -11.09
CA MET A 334 12.30 -33.25 -9.89
C MET A 334 13.79 -33.10 -9.54
N ARG A 335 14.09 -32.72 -8.30
CA ARG A 335 15.44 -32.68 -7.77
C ARG A 335 15.89 -34.10 -7.37
N PRO A 336 17.21 -34.33 -7.24
CA PRO A 336 17.76 -35.62 -6.79
C PRO A 336 17.29 -36.05 -5.38
N ASP A 337 16.85 -35.09 -4.55
CA ASP A 337 16.28 -35.30 -3.22
C ASP A 337 14.78 -35.68 -3.25
N GLY A 338 14.18 -35.83 -4.44
CA GLY A 338 12.77 -36.14 -4.63
C GLY A 338 11.82 -34.94 -4.59
N GLN A 339 12.31 -33.72 -4.32
CA GLN A 339 11.45 -32.53 -4.30
C GLN A 339 11.15 -32.02 -5.71
N VAL A 340 9.91 -31.62 -5.97
CA VAL A 340 9.51 -31.03 -7.25
C VAL A 340 9.63 -29.51 -7.18
N LEU A 341 10.32 -28.93 -8.15
CA LEU A 341 10.35 -27.48 -8.36
C LEU A 341 9.64 -27.09 -9.66
N TYR A 342 8.88 -26.01 -9.59
CA TYR A 342 8.17 -25.42 -10.71
C TYR A 342 8.93 -24.20 -11.22
N ARG A 343 9.49 -24.31 -12.42
CA ARG A 343 10.25 -23.24 -13.08
C ARG A 343 9.29 -22.34 -13.86
N ALA A 344 9.28 -21.06 -13.51
CA ALA A 344 8.48 -20.03 -14.16
C ALA A 344 9.22 -19.45 -15.37
N ARG A 345 8.62 -19.53 -16.57
CA ARG A 345 9.23 -19.07 -17.81
C ARG A 345 8.30 -18.24 -18.67
N VAL A 346 8.89 -17.34 -19.47
CA VAL A 346 8.21 -16.67 -20.59
C VAL A 346 8.92 -17.11 -21.87
N THR A 347 8.19 -17.77 -22.77
CA THR A 347 8.69 -18.34 -24.03
C THR A 347 8.18 -17.55 -25.23
N GLY A 348 8.76 -17.80 -26.42
CA GLY A 348 8.38 -17.12 -27.66
C GLY A 348 9.10 -15.77 -27.85
N LEU A 349 10.27 -15.61 -27.23
CA LEU A 349 11.10 -14.40 -27.33
C LEU A 349 12.16 -14.60 -28.42
N SER A 350 12.57 -13.51 -29.07
CA SER A 350 13.84 -13.49 -29.83
C SER A 350 15.03 -13.47 -28.86
N ALA A 351 16.25 -13.72 -29.34
CA ALA A 351 17.46 -13.64 -28.52
C ALA A 351 17.60 -12.25 -27.85
N SER A 352 17.55 -11.18 -28.66
CA SER A 352 17.59 -9.80 -28.16
C SER A 352 16.40 -9.47 -27.24
N GLY A 353 15.22 -10.01 -27.53
CA GLY A 353 14.03 -9.85 -26.69
C GLY A 353 14.20 -10.49 -25.32
N ALA A 354 14.85 -11.65 -25.22
CA ALA A 354 15.14 -12.31 -23.96
C ALA A 354 16.21 -11.53 -23.15
N ASP A 355 17.25 -11.00 -23.80
CA ASP A 355 18.27 -10.17 -23.16
C ASP A 355 17.69 -8.86 -22.60
N ASP A 356 16.90 -8.15 -23.41
CA ASP A 356 16.26 -6.91 -22.99
C ASP A 356 15.24 -7.17 -21.86
N ALA A 357 14.51 -8.28 -21.94
CA ALA A 357 13.57 -8.68 -20.91
C ALA A 357 14.26 -8.94 -19.56
N CYS A 358 15.36 -9.69 -19.54
CA CYS A 358 16.12 -9.92 -18.31
C CYS A 358 16.81 -8.66 -17.80
N ARG A 359 17.30 -7.77 -18.67
CA ARG A 359 17.89 -6.49 -18.25
C ARG A 359 16.87 -5.64 -17.49
N ARG A 360 15.65 -5.54 -18.02
CA ARG A 360 14.56 -4.78 -17.38
C ARG A 360 14.13 -5.40 -16.05
N LEU A 361 13.92 -6.71 -16.01
CA LEU A 361 13.54 -7.40 -14.76
C LEU A 361 14.60 -7.21 -13.66
N ARG A 362 15.87 -7.34 -14.01
CA ARG A 362 16.98 -7.11 -13.05
C ARG A 362 17.06 -5.66 -12.59
N ALA A 363 16.75 -4.68 -13.45
CA ALA A 363 16.68 -3.27 -13.05
C ALA A 363 15.59 -3.01 -12.00
N PHE A 364 14.54 -3.85 -11.95
CA PHE A 364 13.50 -3.84 -10.91
C PHE A 364 13.78 -4.82 -9.76
N GLY A 365 15.03 -5.30 -9.63
CA GLY A 365 15.42 -6.23 -8.55
C GLY A 365 14.84 -7.63 -8.67
N ARG A 366 14.36 -8.04 -9.86
CA ARG A 366 13.83 -9.39 -10.09
C ARG A 366 14.85 -10.30 -10.74
N ASP A 367 14.91 -11.55 -10.26
CA ASP A 367 15.74 -12.58 -10.86
C ASP A 367 15.27 -12.90 -12.27
N CYS A 368 16.23 -13.01 -13.19
CA CYS A 368 15.96 -13.40 -14.57
C CYS A 368 17.17 -14.07 -15.18
N MET A 369 16.93 -15.18 -15.89
CA MET A 369 17.93 -15.90 -16.67
C MET A 369 17.42 -16.10 -18.10
N VAL A 370 18.24 -15.76 -19.08
CA VAL A 370 17.96 -16.03 -20.49
C VAL A 370 18.17 -17.52 -20.76
N VAL A 371 17.24 -18.14 -21.47
CA VAL A 371 17.23 -19.56 -21.80
C VAL A 371 17.24 -19.72 -23.33
N PRO A 372 18.31 -20.30 -23.91
CA PRO A 372 18.39 -20.53 -25.34
C PRO A 372 17.47 -21.69 -25.79
N PRO A 373 17.12 -21.77 -27.08
CA PRO A 373 16.40 -22.91 -27.65
C PRO A 373 17.20 -24.21 -27.50
N ALA A 374 16.49 -25.32 -27.29
CA ALA A 374 17.10 -26.64 -27.17
C ALA A 374 17.94 -26.99 -28.42
N GLY A 375 19.18 -27.45 -28.21
CA GLY A 375 20.10 -27.86 -29.29
C GLY A 375 21.14 -26.82 -29.72
N THR A 376 21.21 -25.67 -29.05
CA THR A 376 22.26 -24.66 -29.24
C THR A 376 23.25 -24.72 -28.06
N SER A 377 24.14 -25.71 -28.09
CA SER A 377 25.23 -25.88 -27.12
C SER A 377 26.56 -25.49 -27.75
#